data_AF-A0A1B1Z3F8-F1
#
_entry.id   AF-A0A1B1Z3F8-F1
#
_cell.length_a   1.000
_cell.length_b   1.000
_cell.length_c   1.000
_cell.angle_alpha   90.00
_cell.angle_beta   90.00
_cell.angle_gamma   90.00
#
_symmetry.space_group_name_H-M   'P 1'
#
loop_
_entity.id
_entity.type
_entity.pdbx_description
1 polymer ?
#
loop_
_entity_poly.entity_id
_entity_poly.type
_entity_poly.pdbx_seq_one_letter_code
_entity_poly.pdbx_strand_id
1 'polypeptide(L)' 'MVKNQIEQLMREPEQELEFWREEDQQRELVRMRYVPQGEGGYFQVTYLDEEEGIIGSQVLDEVEDAERFLQKNQPAI' A
#
# COMPACT_ATOMS: atom_id res chain seq x y z
N MET A 1 -6.55 -7.49 -11.48
CA MET A 1 -7.13 -6.36 -10.71
C MET A 1 -6.22 -5.93 -9.57
N VAL A 2 -5.71 -6.82 -8.70
CA VAL A 2 -4.65 -6.45 -7.71
C VAL A 2 -3.22 -6.63 -8.26
N LYS A 3 -2.95 -7.78 -8.90
CA LYS A 3 -1.61 -8.08 -9.46
C LYS A 3 -1.10 -7.00 -10.43
N ASN A 4 -1.99 -6.50 -11.31
CA ASN A 4 -1.65 -5.41 -12.23
C ASN A 4 -1.28 -4.10 -11.51
N GLN A 5 -1.86 -3.80 -10.34
CA GLN A 5 -1.52 -2.60 -9.57
C GLN A 5 -0.15 -2.75 -8.90
N ILE A 6 0.16 -3.92 -8.35
CA ILE A 6 1.48 -4.21 -7.77
C ILE A 6 2.58 -4.13 -8.83
N GLU A 7 2.37 -4.77 -9.99
CA GLU A 7 3.30 -4.70 -11.11
C GLU A 7 3.49 -3.27 -11.63
N GLN A 8 2.42 -2.46 -11.64
CA GLN A 8 2.48 -1.05 -12.01
C GLN A 8 3.31 -0.22 -11.02
N LEU A 9 3.07 -0.37 -9.71
CA LEU A 9 3.86 0.30 -8.67
C LEU A 9 5.36 -0.05 -8.77
N MET A 10 5.69 -1.30 -9.07
CA MET A 10 7.09 -1.71 -9.27
C MET A 10 7.73 -1.08 -10.50
N ARG A 11 6.95 -0.93 -11.58
CA ARG A 11 7.40 -0.34 -12.84
C ARG A 11 7.54 1.18 -12.74
N GLU A 12 6.67 1.82 -11.96
CA GLU A 12 6.55 3.26 -11.81
C GLU A 12 6.62 3.63 -10.30
N PRO A 13 7.79 3.52 -9.66
CA PRO A 13 7.96 3.71 -8.19
C PRO A 13 7.63 5.11 -7.68
N GLU A 14 7.49 6.09 -8.59
CA GLU A 14 7.01 7.44 -8.29
C GLU A 14 5.50 7.51 -8.09
N GLN A 15 4.75 6.48 -8.50
CA GLN A 15 3.33 6.37 -8.25
C GLN A 15 3.05 5.79 -6.87
N GLU A 16 1.96 6.26 -6.27
CA GLU A 16 1.44 5.76 -5.01
C GLU A 16 -0.01 5.30 -5.25
N LEU A 17 -0.38 4.18 -4.63
CA LEU A 17 -1.75 3.72 -4.57
C LEU A 17 -2.38 4.22 -3.29
N GLU A 18 -3.47 4.97 -3.42
CA GLU A 18 -4.21 5.55 -2.29
C GLU A 18 -5.61 4.95 -2.20
N PHE A 19 -6.01 4.49 -1.03
CA PHE A 19 -7.37 4.03 -0.78
C PHE A 19 -7.76 4.17 0.69
N TRP A 20 -9.06 4.32 0.93
CA TRP A 20 -9.61 4.36 2.28
C TRP A 20 -9.92 2.96 2.79
N ARG A 21 -9.57 2.69 4.05
CA ARG A 21 -10.02 1.50 4.80
C ARG A 21 -10.76 1.91 6.07
N GLU A 22 -11.66 1.06 6.53
CA GLU A 22 -12.31 1.19 7.84
C GLU A 22 -11.77 0.07 8.74
N GLU A 23 -11.02 0.44 9.78
CA GLU A 23 -10.47 -0.49 10.76
C GLU A 23 -10.84 0.02 12.16
N ASP A 24 -11.36 -0.85 13.03
CA ASP A 24 -11.72 -0.52 14.42
C ASP A 24 -12.54 0.78 14.63
N GLN A 25 -13.49 1.05 13.72
CA GLN A 25 -14.37 2.25 13.71
C GLN A 25 -13.68 3.58 13.39
N GLN A 26 -12.42 3.55 12.97
CA GLN A 26 -11.70 4.70 12.46
C GLN A 26 -11.44 4.52 10.95
N ARG A 27 -11.67 5.59 10.19
CA ARG A 27 -11.38 5.62 8.76
C ARG A 27 -9.93 6.06 8.58
N GLU A 28 -9.18 5.30 7.80
CA GLU A 28 -7.77 5.56 7.55
C GLU A 28 -7.49 5.63 6.06
N LEU A 29 -6.69 6.60 5.65
CA LEU A 29 -6.16 6.67 4.29
C LEU A 29 -4.87 5.85 4.24
N VAL A 30 -4.88 4.82 3.40
CA VAL A 30 -3.73 3.97 3.14
C VAL A 30 -3.03 4.45 1.89
N ARG A 31 -1.73 4.76 2.01
CA ARG A 31 -0.84 5.03 0.86
C ARG A 31 0.17 3.91 0.73
N MET A 32 0.19 3.24 -0.41
CA MET A 32 1.17 2.21 -0.74
C MET A 32 2.05 2.66 -1.90
N ARG A 33 3.37 2.45 -1.77
CA ARG A 33 4.33 2.69 -2.86
C ARG A 33 5.40 1.62 -2.88
N TYR A 34 6.04 1.44 -4.03
CA TYR A 34 7.22 0.61 -4.15
C TYR A 34 8.49 1.46 -3.97
N VAL A 35 9.42 0.97 -3.16
CA VAL A 35 10.73 1.58 -2.93
C VAL A 35 11.81 0.68 -3.53
N PRO A 36 12.41 1.07 -4.67
CA PRO A 36 13.51 0.31 -5.26
C PRO A 36 14.74 0.35 -4.36
N GLN A 37 15.17 -0.81 -3.87
CA GLN A 37 16.38 -0.96 -3.07
C GLN A 37 17.05 -2.30 -3.36
N GLY A 38 18.35 -2.28 -3.67
CA GLY A 38 19.10 -3.50 -3.99
C GLY A 38 18.54 -4.23 -5.21
N GLU A 39 18.44 -5.55 -5.12
CA GLU A 39 17.98 -6.42 -6.23
C GLU A 39 16.45 -6.60 -6.30
N GLY A 40 15.70 -6.25 -5.24
CA GLY A 40 14.27 -6.59 -5.12
C GLY A 40 13.32 -5.51 -4.57
N GLY A 41 13.84 -4.45 -3.95
CA GLY A 41 13.03 -3.40 -3.32
C GLY A 41 12.09 -3.90 -2.22
N TYR A 42 11.19 -3.03 -1.79
CA TYR A 42 10.11 -3.35 -0.83
C TYR A 42 8.91 -2.43 -1.07
N PHE A 43 7.74 -2.79 -0.54
CA PHE A 43 6.58 -1.89 -0.52
C PHE A 43 6.47 -1.20 0.83
N GLN A 44 6.29 0.11 0.79
CA GLN A 44 6.00 0.91 1.97
C GLN A 44 4.51 1.23 1.98
N VAL A 45 3.86 0.91 3.09
CA VAL A 45 2.48 1.30 3.39
C VAL A 45 2.51 2.34 4.50
N THR A 46 1.84 3.46 4.28
CA THR A 46 1.66 4.52 5.27
C THR A 46 0.18 4.65 5.59
N TYR A 47 -0.14 4.70 6.87
CA TYR A 47 -1.48 4.89 7.38
C TYR A 47 -1.62 6.34 7.83
N LEU A 48 -2.64 7.00 7.32
CA LEU A 48 -2.94 8.40 7.59
C LEU A 48 -4.33 8.52 8.23
N ASP A 49 -4.49 9.45 9.17
CA ASP A 49 -5.79 9.87 9.68
C ASP A 49 -6.54 10.78 8.69
N GLU A 50 -7.71 11.27 9.09
CA GLU A 50 -8.56 12.15 8.27
C GLU A 50 -7.94 13.53 7.99
N GLU A 51 -6.95 13.96 8.78
CA GLU A 51 -6.20 15.20 8.58
C GLU A 51 -4.90 14.97 7.78
N GLU A 52 -4.74 13.79 7.17
CA GLU A 52 -3.53 13.31 6.48
C GLU A 52 -2.29 13.25 7.40
N GLY A 53 -2.49 13.17 8.71
CA GLY A 53 -1.45 12.93 9.70
C GLY A 53 -1.00 11.47 9.69
N ILE A 54 0.32 11.23 9.70
CA ILE A 54 0.86 9.86 9.75
C ILE A 54 0.59 9.26 11.13
N ILE A 55 -0.22 8.21 11.16
CA ILE A 55 -0.55 7.44 12.37
C ILE A 55 0.19 6.10 12.42
N GLY A 56 0.74 5.63 11.30
CA GLY A 56 1.54 4.41 11.26
C GLY A 56 2.19 4.14 9.91
N SER A 57 3.06 3.13 9.88
CA SER A 57 3.64 2.63 8.64
C SER A 57 4.00 1.15 8.75
N GLN A 58 3.97 0.45 7.63
CA GLN A 58 4.37 -0.95 7.50
C GLN A 58 5.26 -1.13 6.26
N VAL A 59 6.23 -2.02 6.37
CA VAL A 59 7.08 -2.46 5.26
C VAL A 59 6.68 -3.88 4.87
N LEU A 60 6.56 -4.12 3.56
CA LEU A 60 6.27 -5.43 2.98
C LEU A 60 7.42 -5.78 2.02
N ASP A 61 8.30 -6.68 2.45
CA ASP A 61 9.52 -7.03 1.73
C ASP A 61 9.28 -8.05 0.60
N GLU A 62 8.16 -8.77 0.63
CA GLU A 62 7.77 -9.73 -0.40
C GLU A 62 6.61 -9.20 -1.25
N VAL A 63 6.68 -9.41 -2.56
CA VAL A 63 5.60 -9.06 -3.50
C VAL A 63 4.28 -9.73 -3.10
N GLU A 64 4.34 -10.99 -2.65
CA GLU A 64 3.18 -11.76 -2.21
C GLU A 64 2.50 -11.14 -0.99
N ASP A 65 3.26 -10.51 -0.08
CA ASP A 65 2.70 -9.83 1.08
C ASP A 65 1.98 -8.54 0.67
N ALA A 66 2.53 -7.79 -0.30
CA ALA A 66 1.88 -6.62 -0.88
C ALA A 66 0.56 -7.01 -1.60
N GLU A 67 0.57 -8.11 -2.36
CA GLU A 67 -0.63 -8.64 -3.00
C GLU A 67 -1.70 -9.05 -1.97
N ARG A 68 -1.32 -9.79 -0.93
CA ARG A 68 -2.24 -10.21 0.14
C ARG A 68 -2.78 -9.00 0.91
N PHE A 69 -1.95 -7.99 1.16
CA PHE A 69 -2.36 -6.76 1.81
C PHE A 69 -3.45 -6.05 1.01
N LEU A 70 -3.25 -5.85 -0.29
CA LEU A 70 -4.25 -5.21 -1.14
C LEU A 70 -5.53 -6.03 -1.26
N GLN A 71 -5.44 -7.36 -1.41
CA GLN A 71 -6.63 -8.22 -1.45
C GLN A 71 -7.47 -8.14 -0.17
N LYS A 72 -6.84 -7.95 0.99
CA LYS A 72 -7.53 -7.85 2.27
C LYS A 72 -8.13 -6.46 2.51
N ASN A 73 -7.42 -5.41 2.12
CA ASN A 73 -7.74 -4.03 2.53
C ASN A 73 -8.38 -3.19 1.44
N GLN A 74 -8.21 -3.55 0.16
CA GLN A 74 -8.86 -2.85 -0.93
C GLN A 74 -10.18 -3.55 -1.26
N PRO A 75 -11.34 -2.89 -1.09
CA PRO A 75 -12.60 -3.48 -1.50
C PRO A 75 -12.55 -3.80 -2.99
N ALA A 76 -12.95 -5.02 -3.37
CA ALA A 76 -13.12 -5.39 -4.76
C ALA A 76 -14.12 -4.40 -5.39
N ILE A 77 -13.63 -3.60 -6.34
CA ILE A 77 -14.45 -2.71 -7.16
C ILE A 77 -15.31 -3.56 -8.10
#